data_AF-A0A4Q2J1T3-F1
#
_entry.id   AF-A0A4Q2J1T3-F1
#
_cell.length_a   1.000
_cell.length_b   1.000
_cell.length_c   1.000
_cell.angle_alpha   90.00
_cell.angle_beta   90.00
_cell.angle_gamma   90.00
#
_symmetry.space_group_name_H-M   'P 1'
#
loop_
_entity.id
_entity.type
_entity.pdbx_description
1 polymer ?
#
loop_
_entity_poly.entity_id
_entity_poly.type
_entity_poly.pdbx_seq_one_letter_code
_entity_poly.pdbx_strand_id
1 'polypeptide(L)' 'MAYTQSDLDALSKAITAGIKSVTYADGRRVEYQTLADMRALRADMKEEIAAGGRLSQPRTTVGRVIRR' A
#
# COMPACT_ATOMS: atom_id res chain seq x y z
N MET A 1 7.98 -5.18 -6.15
CA MET A 1 7.18 -5.49 -4.94
C MET A 1 5.89 -4.72 -5.12
N ALA A 2 4.74 -5.37 -5.03
CA ALA A 2 3.46 -4.67 -5.15
C ALA A 2 3.26 -3.76 -3.93
N TYR A 3 2.93 -2.49 -4.15
CA TYR A 3 2.57 -1.58 -3.07
C TYR A 3 1.32 -2.06 -2.33
N THR A 4 1.27 -1.88 -1.00
CA THR A 4 0.12 -2.27 -0.19
C THR A 4 -0.73 -1.07 0.22
N GLN A 5 -1.99 -1.32 0.59
CA GLN A 5 -2.88 -0.27 1.11
C GLN A 5 -2.30 0.39 2.37
N SER A 6 -1.64 -0.39 3.22
CA SER A 6 -0.96 0.11 4.44
C SER A 6 0.15 1.11 4.12
N ASP A 7 0.87 0.90 3.02
CA ASP A 7 1.93 1.80 2.58
C ASP A 7 1.36 3.13 2.07
N LEU A 8 0.23 3.08 1.34
CA LEU A 8 -0.50 4.27 0.89
C LEU A 8 -1.03 5.10 2.07
N ASP A 9 -1.53 4.43 3.10
CA ASP A 9 -2.03 5.09 4.31
C ASP A 9 -0.89 5.74 5.11
N ALA A 10 0.25 5.07 5.24
CA ALA A 10 1.44 5.62 5.88
C ALA A 10 1.96 6.87 5.14
N LEU A 11 2.06 6.79 3.82
CA LEU A 11 2.46 7.92 2.98
C LEU A 11 1.45 9.07 3.07
N SER A 12 0.16 8.77 3.07
CA SER A 12 -0.89 9.79 3.20
C SER A 12 -0.84 10.51 4.55
N LYS A 13 -0.60 9.78 5.65
CA LYS A 13 -0.42 10.36 6.99
C LYS A 13 0.79 11.30 7.05
N ALA A 14 1.91 10.89 6.45
CA ALA A 14 3.12 11.72 6.41
C ALA A 14 2.90 13.01 5.60
N ILE A 15 2.22 12.92 4.45
CA ILE A 15 1.84 14.09 3.65
C ILE A 15 0.94 15.04 4.47
N THR A 16 -0.06 14.52 5.19
CA THR A 16 -0.94 15.36 6.03
C THR A 16 -0.22 15.98 7.21
N ALA A 17 0.77 15.29 7.77
CA ALA A 17 1.60 15.80 8.86
C ALA A 17 2.68 16.80 8.39
N GLY A 18 2.90 16.92 7.06
CA GLY A 18 3.95 17.75 6.49
C GLY A 18 5.37 17.19 6.70
N ILE A 19 5.48 15.88 6.99
CA ILE A 19 6.75 15.22 7.27
C ILE A 19 7.25 14.52 6.00
N LYS A 20 8.55 14.67 5.71
CA LYS A 20 9.18 14.09 4.52
C LYS A 20 9.76 12.69 4.74
N SER A 21 9.69 12.17 5.95
CA SER A 21 10.11 10.80 6.27
C SER A 21 8.89 9.91 6.47
N VAL A 22 8.92 8.72 5.86
CA VAL A 22 7.87 7.71 5.96
C VAL A 22 8.50 6.41 6.38
N THR A 23 7.96 5.80 7.42
CA THR A 23 8.29 4.42 7.77
C THR A 23 7.17 3.53 7.25
N TYR A 24 7.51 2.62 6.35
CA TYR A 24 6.60 1.66 5.74
C TYR A 24 6.37 0.45 6.66
N ALA A 25 5.34 -0.34 6.35
CA ALA A 25 4.98 -1.52 7.14
C ALA A 25 6.07 -2.60 7.10
N ASP A 26 6.92 -2.59 6.06
CA ASP A 26 8.09 -3.47 5.92
C ASP A 26 9.28 -3.05 6.81
N GLY A 27 9.14 -1.97 7.59
CA GLY A 27 10.18 -1.42 8.45
C GLY A 27 11.19 -0.52 7.72
N ARG A 28 11.03 -0.31 6.40
CA ARG A 28 11.89 0.62 5.66
C ARG A 28 11.50 2.05 5.96
N ARG A 29 12.51 2.88 6.20
CA ARG A 29 12.35 4.33 6.29
C ARG A 29 12.84 4.96 4.99
N VAL A 30 11.97 5.74 4.36
CA VAL A 30 12.29 6.51 3.15
C VAL A 30 12.13 7.99 3.48
N GLU A 31 13.14 8.77 3.10
CA GLU A 31 13.11 10.22 3.21
C GLU A 31 12.99 10.84 1.82
N TYR A 32 12.02 11.73 1.66
CA TYR A 32 11.71 12.42 0.42
C TYR A 32 12.29 13.83 0.43
N GLN A 33 12.61 14.34 -0.74
CA GLN A 33 13.13 15.71 -0.86
C GLN A 33 12.01 16.75 -0.84
N THR A 34 10.87 16.45 -1.47
CA THR A 34 9.73 17.36 -1.53
C THR A 34 8.40 16.65 -1.27
N LEU A 35 7.40 17.43 -0.83
CA LEU A 35 6.02 16.95 -0.72
C LEU A 35 5.39 16.68 -2.10
N ALA A 36 5.91 17.28 -3.17
CA ALA A 36 5.45 17.02 -4.53
C ALA A 36 5.80 15.58 -4.94
N ASP A 37 7.02 15.14 -4.66
CA ASP A 37 7.47 13.76 -4.92
C ASP A 37 6.59 12.75 -4.16
N MET A 38 6.27 13.04 -2.90
CA MET A 38 5.38 12.18 -2.10
C MET A 38 3.97 12.09 -2.70
N ARG A 39 3.44 13.19 -3.25
CA ARG A 39 2.11 13.21 -3.88
C ARG A 39 2.10 12.46 -5.21
N ALA A 40 3.16 12.59 -6.00
CA ALA A 40 3.34 11.85 -7.26
C ALA A 40 3.40 10.35 -6.96
N LEU A 41 4.27 9.93 -6.03
CA LEU A 41 4.38 8.53 -5.63
C LEU A 41 3.05 7.97 -5.11
N ARG A 42 2.29 8.77 -4.34
CA ARG A 42 0.95 8.34 -3.87
C ARG A 42 -0.01 8.05 -5.03
N ALA A 43 0.08 8.80 -6.13
CA ALA A 43 -0.74 8.55 -7.32
C ALA A 43 -0.33 7.23 -7.97
N ASP A 44 0.98 7.03 -8.19
CA ASP A 44 1.53 5.80 -8.78
C ASP A 44 1.16 4.56 -7.96
N MET A 45 1.30 4.62 -6.63
CA MET A 45 0.91 3.52 -5.73
C MET A 45 -0.57 3.20 -5.84
N LYS A 46 -1.43 4.21 -6.01
CA LYS A 46 -2.88 4.03 -6.11
C LYS A 46 -3.26 3.35 -7.42
N GLU A 47 -2.60 3.72 -8.51
CA GLU A 47 -2.76 3.08 -9.81
C GLU A 47 -2.26 1.63 -9.77
N GLU A 48 -1.12 1.37 -9.16
CA GLU A 48 -0.56 0.03 -9.04
C GLU A 48 -1.43 -0.88 -8.16
N ILE A 49 -1.95 -0.40 -7.03
CA ILE A 49 -2.89 -1.17 -6.20
C ILE A 49 -4.17 -1.48 -6.98
N ALA A 50 -4.70 -0.51 -7.72
CA ALA A 50 -5.89 -0.70 -8.56
C ALA A 50 -5.65 -1.70 -9.70
N ALA A 51 -4.43 -1.74 -10.26
CA ALA A 51 -4.02 -2.69 -11.28
C ALA A 51 -3.72 -4.09 -10.72
N GLY A 52 -2.99 -4.18 -9.60
CA GLY A 52 -2.57 -5.42 -8.94
C GLY A 52 -3.72 -6.15 -8.23
N GLY A 53 -4.74 -5.42 -7.75
CA GLY A 53 -5.98 -6.00 -7.24
C GLY A 53 -6.76 -6.82 -8.27
N ARG A 54 -6.48 -6.64 -9.57
CA ARG A 54 -7.08 -7.44 -10.65
C ARG A 54 -6.42 -8.80 -10.84
N LEU A 55 -5.20 -9.00 -10.32
CA LEU A 55 -4.41 -10.23 -10.51
C LEU A 55 -4.31 -11.09 -9.24
N SER A 56 -4.68 -10.57 -8.07
CA SER A 56 -4.57 -11.28 -6.79
C SER A 56 -5.92 -11.61 -6.17
N GLN A 57 -6.70 -12.50 -6.81
CA GLN A 57 -7.75 -13.26 -6.10
C GLN A 57 -7.83 -14.71 -6.58
N PRO A 58 -7.20 -15.65 -5.87
CA PRO A 58 -7.83 -16.93 -5.61
C PRO A 58 -8.52 -16.84 -4.24
N ARG A 59 -9.81 -16.48 -4.23
CA ARG A 59 -10.67 -16.72 -3.06
C ARG A 59 -10.96 -18.22 -2.98
N THR A 60 -10.04 -18.99 -2.41
CA THR A 60 -10.34 -20.36 -1.99
C THR A 60 -10.97 -20.34 -0.60
N THR A 61 -12.26 -20.05 -0.55
CA THR A 61 -13.09 -20.52 0.57
C THR A 61 -13.28 -22.01 0.37
N VAL A 62 -12.42 -22.83 0.96
CA VAL A 62 -12.63 -24.29 1.02
C VAL A 62 -13.76 -24.52 2.02
N GLY A 63 -14.99 -24.44 1.52
CA GLY A 63 -16.13 -25.04 2.20
C GLY A 63 -15.97 -26.56 2.20
N ARG A 64 -16.59 -27.19 3.21
CA ARG A 64 -16.78 -28.64 3.43
C ARG A 64 -15.57 -29.33 4.10
N VAL A 65 -15.75 -30.14 5.14
CA VAL A 65 -16.79 -31.17 5.33
C VAL A 65 -17.06 -31.39 6.83
N ILE A 66 -18.32 -31.28 7.26
CA ILE A 66 -18.79 -31.88 8.51
C ILE A 66 -18.95 -33.38 8.24
N ARG A 67 -18.20 -34.26 8.92
CA ARG A 67 -18.47 -35.71 8.92
C ARG A 67 -19.26 -36.07 10.17
N ARG A 68 -20.22 -36.97 9.94
CA ARG A 68 -21.25 -37.51 10.81
C ARG A 68 -20.69 -38.57 11.76
#